data_AF-G5QH64-F1
#
_entry.id   AF-G5QH64-F1
#
_cell.length_a   1.000
_cell.length_b   1.000
_cell.length_c   1.000
_cell.angle_alpha   90.00
_cell.angle_beta   90.00
_cell.angle_gamma   90.00
#
_symmetry.space_group_name_H-M   'P 1'
#
loop_
_entity.id
_entity.type
_entity.pdbx_description
1 polymer ?
#
loop_
_entity_poly.entity_id
_entity_poly.type
_entity_poly.pdbx_seq_one_letter_code
_entity_poly.pdbx_strand_id
1 'polypeptide(L)'
;MTVTDIPALNVTASFLGKDAISMRPDSAATDIIPTLTGTVGSQVPYQQVTITMHLLRTQGLAAIYQNRFASDTSLGEVVITPDASTFGNYTVLNAYLVNFNELTINGMDAGYVVTISGYLITNDKMWG
;
A
#
# COMPACT_ATOMS: atom_id res chain seq x y z
N MET A 1 4.04 1.57 -9.17
CA MET A 1 2.69 1.45 -8.59
C MET A 1 1.71 2.12 -9.51
N THR A 2 0.59 1.45 -9.78
CA THR A 2 -0.49 1.94 -10.64
C THR A 2 -1.75 2.06 -9.80
N VAL A 3 -2.46 3.18 -9.92
CA VAL A 3 -3.81 3.35 -9.38
C VAL A 3 -4.77 3.16 -10.55
N THR A 4 -5.47 2.04 -10.60
CA THR A 4 -6.20 1.57 -11.80
C THR A 4 -7.19 2.62 -12.30
N ASP A 5 -7.94 3.23 -11.39
CA ASP A 5 -9.00 4.19 -11.72
C ASP A 5 -8.51 5.64 -11.85
N ILE A 6 -7.27 5.93 -11.43
CA ILE A 6 -6.73 7.29 -11.37
C ILE A 6 -5.30 7.34 -11.92
N PRO A 7 -5.11 7.27 -13.26
CA PRO A 7 -3.79 7.18 -13.86
C PRO A 7 -2.84 8.37 -13.54
N ALA A 8 -3.41 9.53 -13.18
CA ALA A 8 -2.64 10.71 -12.76
C ALA A 8 -1.86 10.48 -11.45
N LEU A 9 -2.22 9.47 -10.66
CA LEU A 9 -1.52 9.06 -9.44
C LEU A 9 -0.53 7.92 -9.68
N ASN A 10 -0.30 7.50 -10.93
CA ASN A 10 0.65 6.42 -11.21
C ASN A 10 2.08 6.84 -10.85
N VAL A 11 2.80 5.92 -10.18
CA VAL A 11 4.14 6.17 -9.65
C VAL A 11 5.13 5.21 -10.29
N THR A 12 6.07 5.77 -11.03
CA THR A 12 7.24 5.08 -11.57
C THR A 12 8.46 5.31 -10.69
N ALA A 13 9.52 4.51 -10.90
CA ALA A 13 10.76 4.58 -10.12
C ALA A 13 11.40 5.99 -10.08
N SER A 14 11.21 6.81 -11.11
CA SER A 14 11.75 8.18 -11.18
C SER A 14 11.12 9.15 -10.17
N PHE A 15 9.95 8.82 -9.61
CA PHE A 15 9.28 9.65 -8.61
C PHE A 15 9.56 9.22 -7.17
N LEU A 16 10.26 8.10 -7.00
CA LEU A 16 10.49 7.46 -5.71
C LEU A 16 11.83 7.89 -5.12
N GLY A 17 11.84 8.14 -3.81
CA GLY A 17 13.04 8.28 -3.02
C GLY A 17 13.76 6.94 -2.84
N LYS A 18 14.91 6.96 -2.15
CA LYS A 18 15.76 5.77 -1.93
C LYS A 18 15.01 4.59 -1.30
N ASP A 19 14.09 4.86 -0.39
CA ASP A 19 13.32 3.83 0.32
C ASP A 19 12.10 3.33 -0.49
N ALA A 20 11.84 3.94 -1.65
CA ALA A 20 10.82 3.55 -2.62
C ALA A 20 9.44 3.26 -2.00
N ILE A 21 8.98 2.01 -2.11
CA ILE A 21 7.68 1.55 -1.61
C ILE A 21 7.93 0.36 -0.69
N SER A 22 7.31 0.38 0.48
CA SER A 22 7.22 -0.78 1.37
C SER A 22 5.76 -1.16 1.60
N MET A 23 5.51 -2.44 1.78
CA MET A 23 4.19 -2.98 2.12
C MET A 23 4.33 -3.88 3.34
N ARG A 24 3.41 -3.74 4.30
CA ARG A 24 3.37 -4.55 5.51
C ARG A 24 1.94 -5.02 5.79
N PRO A 25 1.72 -6.32 6.09
CA PRO A 25 0.45 -6.77 6.63
C PRO A 25 0.20 -6.27 8.04
N ASP A 26 -1.03 -5.87 8.32
CA ASP A 26 -1.44 -5.34 9.63
C ASP A 26 -2.09 -6.41 10.53
N SER A 27 -2.42 -7.58 9.98
CA SER A 27 -3.06 -8.70 10.67
C SER A 27 -2.45 -10.04 10.23
N ALA A 28 -2.72 -11.11 10.99
CA ALA A 28 -2.32 -12.46 10.60
C ALA A 28 -3.23 -13.00 9.49
N ALA A 29 -2.68 -13.74 8.53
CA ALA A 29 -3.46 -14.42 7.49
C ALA A 29 -4.15 -15.70 8.00
N THR A 30 -3.81 -16.17 9.20
CA THR A 30 -4.41 -17.34 9.85
C THR A 30 -4.32 -17.17 11.35
N ASP A 31 -5.46 -17.23 12.02
CA ASP A 31 -5.54 -17.26 13.48
C ASP A 31 -5.30 -18.69 13.97
N ILE A 32 -4.41 -18.84 14.96
CA ILE A 32 -4.15 -20.14 15.59
C ILE A 32 -4.98 -20.24 16.88
N ILE A 33 -6.01 -21.06 16.84
CA ILE A 33 -6.96 -21.22 17.94
C ILE A 33 -6.54 -22.44 18.77
N PRO A 34 -6.20 -22.27 20.07
CA PRO A 34 -5.93 -23.40 20.95
C PRO A 34 -7.22 -24.13 21.31
N THR A 35 -7.14 -25.45 21.38
CA THR A 35 -8.22 -26.38 21.76
C THR A 35 -7.74 -27.29 22.88
N LEU A 36 -8.65 -28.01 23.54
CA LEU A 36 -8.32 -28.91 24.66
C LEU A 36 -7.30 -30.02 24.29
N THR A 37 -7.16 -30.34 23.01
CA THR A 37 -6.32 -31.44 22.51
C THR A 37 -5.27 -31.01 21.47
N GLY A 38 -5.16 -29.71 21.15
CA GLY A 38 -4.23 -29.22 20.11
C GLY A 38 -4.53 -27.79 19.64
N THR A 39 -4.15 -27.45 18.41
CA THR A 39 -4.46 -26.16 17.78
C THR A 39 -5.17 -26.35 16.44
N VAL A 40 -6.01 -25.40 16.07
CA VAL A 40 -6.69 -25.35 14.76
C VAL A 40 -6.37 -24.01 14.10
N GLY A 41 -6.06 -24.03 12.80
CA GLY A 41 -5.88 -22.81 12.01
C GLY A 41 -7.21 -22.30 11.46
N SER A 42 -7.50 -21.02 11.68
CA SER A 42 -8.64 -20.29 11.11
C SER A 42 -8.11 -19.29 10.09
N GLN A 43 -8.10 -19.69 8.82
CA GLN A 43 -7.63 -18.84 7.73
C GLN A 43 -8.63 -17.71 7.45
N VAL A 44 -8.13 -16.50 7.21
CA VAL A 44 -8.94 -15.37 6.76
C VAL A 44 -8.79 -15.16 5.25
N PRO A 45 -9.86 -14.77 4.53
CA PRO A 45 -9.82 -14.63 3.07
C PRO A 45 -9.15 -13.33 2.58
N TYR A 46 -8.91 -12.39 3.49
CA TYR A 46 -8.27 -11.13 3.19
C TYR A 46 -7.31 -10.76 4.30
N GLN A 47 -6.26 -10.04 3.94
CA GLN A 47 -5.29 -9.51 4.87
C GLN A 47 -5.15 -8.01 4.65
N GLN A 48 -5.45 -7.22 5.69
CA GLN A 48 -5.22 -5.78 5.65
C GLN A 48 -3.73 -5.50 5.50
N VAL A 49 -3.39 -4.59 4.60
CA VAL A 49 -2.01 -4.16 4.35
C VAL A 49 -1.91 -2.64 4.43
N THR A 50 -0.77 -2.18 4.92
CA THR A 50 -0.33 -0.80 4.87
C THR A 50 0.83 -0.68 3.89
N ILE A 51 0.70 0.22 2.94
CA ILE A 51 1.73 0.59 1.98
C ILE A 51 2.29 1.95 2.40
N THR A 52 3.61 2.04 2.52
CA THR A 52 4.32 3.30 2.73
C THR A 52 5.12 3.62 1.47
N MET A 53 4.84 4.77 0.87
CA MET A 53 5.46 5.22 -0.37
C MET A 53 6.22 6.52 -0.16
N HIS A 54 7.50 6.52 -0.51
CA HIS A 54 8.40 7.66 -0.36
C HIS A 54 8.49 8.42 -1.69
N LEU A 55 7.69 9.48 -1.87
CA LEU A 55 7.70 10.33 -3.06
C LEU A 55 8.72 11.47 -2.91
N LEU A 56 9.27 11.93 -4.03
CA LEU A 56 10.07 13.15 -4.11
C LEU A 56 9.16 14.38 -4.27
N ARG A 57 9.26 15.33 -3.35
CA ARG A 57 8.46 16.58 -3.29
C ARG A 57 8.72 17.53 -4.45
N THR A 58 9.90 17.45 -5.07
CA THR A 58 10.28 18.29 -6.23
C THR A 58 9.50 17.95 -7.50
N GLN A 59 8.73 16.86 -7.50
CA GLN A 59 7.95 16.40 -8.63
C GLN A 59 6.48 16.80 -8.48
N GLY A 60 5.83 17.19 -9.58
CA GLY A 60 4.40 17.56 -9.59
C GLY A 60 3.47 16.48 -9.03
N LEU A 61 3.92 15.22 -9.01
CA LEU A 61 3.19 14.09 -8.46
C LEU A 61 2.90 14.21 -6.94
N ALA A 62 3.84 14.73 -6.16
CA ALA A 62 3.62 14.91 -4.72
C ALA A 62 2.47 15.91 -4.44
N ALA A 63 2.37 16.97 -5.25
CA ALA A 63 1.27 17.93 -5.18
C ALA A 63 -0.08 17.30 -5.58
N ILE A 64 -0.09 16.40 -6.56
CA ILE A 64 -1.32 15.67 -6.95
C ILE A 64 -1.79 14.77 -5.79
N TYR A 65 -0.88 14.05 -5.13
CA TYR A 65 -1.22 13.26 -3.94
C TYR A 65 -1.72 14.13 -2.79
N GLN A 66 -1.09 15.27 -2.52
CA GLN A 66 -1.57 16.22 -1.51
C GLN A 66 -2.98 16.74 -1.83
N ASN A 67 -3.25 17.09 -3.09
CA ASN A 67 -4.59 17.51 -3.53
C ASN A 67 -5.61 16.38 -3.39
N ARG A 68 -5.21 15.13 -3.66
CA ARG A 68 -6.07 13.96 -3.47
C ARG A 68 -6.43 13.77 -2.01
N PHE A 69 -5.46 13.89 -1.09
CA PHE A 69 -5.73 13.90 0.35
C PHE A 69 -6.77 14.94 0.77
N ALA A 70 -6.77 16.11 0.14
CA ALA A 70 -7.72 17.19 0.46
C ALA A 70 -9.11 17.02 -0.20
N SER A 71 -9.20 16.28 -1.31
CA SER A 71 -10.43 16.19 -2.11
C SER A 71 -11.18 14.88 -1.91
N ASP A 72 -10.50 13.74 -2.00
CA ASP A 72 -11.08 12.41 -1.88
C ASP A 72 -9.95 11.39 -1.72
N THR A 73 -9.90 10.72 -0.57
CA THR A 73 -8.83 9.78 -0.22
C THR A 73 -8.99 8.40 -0.87
N SER A 74 -10.11 8.11 -1.52
CA SER A 74 -10.36 6.83 -2.18
C SER A 74 -9.43 6.61 -3.38
N LEU A 75 -8.81 5.44 -3.46
CA LEU A 75 -7.97 5.02 -4.59
C LEU A 75 -8.53 3.82 -5.36
N GLY A 76 -9.43 3.05 -4.75
CA GLY A 76 -10.01 1.86 -5.40
C GLY A 76 -8.99 0.73 -5.46
N GLU A 77 -8.55 0.37 -6.66
CA GLU A 77 -7.54 -0.67 -6.87
C GLU A 77 -6.14 -0.07 -7.08
N VAL A 78 -5.18 -0.62 -6.34
CA VAL A 78 -3.76 -0.26 -6.43
C VAL A 78 -2.94 -1.50 -6.78
N VAL A 79 -2.19 -1.43 -7.87
CA VAL A 79 -1.28 -2.48 -8.30
C VAL A 79 0.17 -2.07 -8.00
N ILE A 80 0.86 -2.90 -7.22
CA ILE A 80 2.28 -2.74 -6.90
C ILE A 80 3.07 -3.77 -7.69
N THR A 81 3.94 -3.26 -8.56
CA THR A 81 4.90 -4.06 -9.31
C THR A 81 6.23 -4.09 -8.55
N PRO A 82 6.69 -5.27 -8.11
CA PRO A 82 7.98 -5.44 -7.45
C PRO A 82 9.15 -5.12 -8.39
N ASP A 83 10.32 -4.90 -7.80
CA ASP A 83 11.60 -4.72 -8.50
C ASP A 83 12.22 -6.05 -8.97
N ALA A 84 11.73 -7.18 -8.46
CA ALA A 84 12.18 -8.52 -8.81
C ALA A 84 11.22 -9.23 -9.77
N SER A 85 11.76 -9.78 -10.86
CA SER A 85 10.98 -10.49 -11.90
C SER A 85 10.36 -11.81 -11.45
N THR A 86 10.78 -12.33 -10.29
CA THR A 86 10.25 -13.57 -9.70
C THR A 86 8.94 -13.38 -8.98
N PHE A 87 8.64 -12.15 -8.53
CA PHE A 87 7.39 -11.85 -7.84
C PHE A 87 6.34 -11.36 -8.83
N GLY A 88 5.11 -11.85 -8.66
CA GLY A 88 3.95 -11.30 -9.36
C GLY A 88 3.60 -9.91 -8.81
N ASN A 89 2.74 -9.19 -9.55
CA ASN A 89 2.18 -7.95 -9.04
C ASN A 89 1.31 -8.21 -7.80
N TYR A 90 1.36 -7.29 -6.84
CA TYR A 90 0.45 -7.28 -5.70
C TYR A 90 -0.71 -6.34 -6.00
N THR A 91 -1.94 -6.87 -5.96
CA THR A 91 -3.16 -6.09 -6.16
C THR A 91 -3.80 -5.79 -4.82
N VAL A 92 -3.68 -4.55 -4.36
CA VAL A 92 -4.34 -4.05 -3.16
C VAL A 92 -5.70 -3.50 -3.54
N LEU A 93 -6.73 -4.09 -2.96
CA LEU A 93 -8.13 -3.76 -3.20
C LEU A 93 -8.64 -2.81 -2.12
N ASN A 94 -9.62 -2.00 -2.51
CA ASN A 94 -10.27 -1.01 -1.66
C ASN A 94 -9.25 -0.14 -0.90
N ALA A 95 -8.31 0.41 -1.65
CA ALA A 95 -7.21 1.20 -1.15
C ALA A 95 -7.63 2.65 -0.88
N TYR A 96 -7.14 3.21 0.21
CA TYR A 96 -7.37 4.59 0.63
C TYR A 96 -6.07 5.26 1.07
N LEU A 97 -5.97 6.56 0.82
CA LEU A 97 -4.97 7.43 1.43
C LEU A 97 -5.29 7.62 2.92
N VAL A 98 -4.40 7.16 3.81
CA VAL A 98 -4.64 7.17 5.26
C VAL A 98 -3.97 8.36 5.94
N ASN A 99 -2.69 8.57 5.65
CA ASN A 99 -1.96 9.71 6.20
C ASN A 99 -0.74 10.02 5.33
N PHE A 100 -0.16 11.20 5.51
CA PHE A 100 1.20 11.51 5.06
C PHE A 100 2.09 11.77 6.28
N ASN A 101 3.39 11.50 6.15
CA ASN A 101 4.34 11.71 7.25
C ASN A 101 4.58 13.20 7.53
N GLU A 102 5.21 13.51 8.66
CA GLU A 102 5.61 14.88 9.00
C GLU A 102 6.32 15.56 7.82
N LEU A 103 5.81 16.73 7.44
CA LEU A 103 6.37 17.52 6.36
C LEU A 103 7.35 18.52 6.93
N THR A 104 8.64 18.18 6.85
CA THR A 104 9.69 19.14 7.15
C THR A 104 9.75 20.18 6.02
N ILE A 105 9.45 21.45 6.31
CA ILE A 105 9.46 22.59 5.36
C ILE A 105 10.69 23.48 5.63
N ASN A 106 11.87 22.88 5.65
CA ASN A 106 13.14 23.58 5.89
C ASN A 106 14.08 23.56 4.67
N GLY A 107 13.62 23.03 3.54
CA GLY A 107 14.41 22.90 2.30
C GLY A 107 15.49 21.80 2.32
N MET A 108 15.69 21.10 3.44
CA MET A 108 16.68 20.03 3.55
C MET A 108 16.10 18.65 3.23
N ASP A 109 14.81 18.45 3.48
CA ASP A 109 14.11 17.20 3.18
C ASP A 109 13.22 17.34 1.95
N ALA A 110 13.50 16.51 0.95
CA ALA A 110 12.72 16.42 -0.28
C ALA A 110 11.66 15.30 -0.23
N GLY A 111 11.50 14.62 0.90
CA GLY A 111 10.53 13.54 1.07
C GLY A 111 9.09 14.03 1.18
N TYR A 112 8.19 13.32 0.51
CA TYR A 112 6.75 13.32 0.76
C TYR A 112 6.32 11.86 0.93
N VAL A 113 6.16 11.40 2.16
CA VAL A 113 5.85 10.00 2.45
C VAL A 113 4.35 9.84 2.61
N VAL A 114 3.76 8.95 1.81
CA VAL A 114 2.33 8.66 1.76
C VAL A 114 2.06 7.27 2.31
N THR A 115 1.09 7.17 3.20
CA THR A 115 0.59 5.91 3.74
C THR A 115 -0.76 5.59 3.09
N ILE A 116 -0.84 4.42 2.46
CA ILE A 116 -2.05 3.87 1.85
C ILE A 116 -2.41 2.61 2.62
N SER A 117 -3.71 2.37 2.83
CA SER A 117 -4.18 1.10 3.40
C SER A 117 -5.30 0.53 2.55
N GLY A 118 -5.31 -0.80 2.45
CA GLY A 118 -6.31 -1.60 1.74
C GLY A 118 -6.11 -3.06 2.13
N TYR A 119 -6.61 -3.99 1.32
CA TYR A 119 -6.43 -5.42 1.60
C TYR A 119 -5.91 -6.20 0.39
N LEU A 120 -5.20 -7.28 0.68
CA LEU A 120 -4.87 -8.34 -0.28
C LEU A 120 -5.84 -9.50 -0.11
N ILE A 121 -6.16 -10.19 -1.20
CA ILE A 121 -6.82 -11.50 -1.13
C ILE A 121 -5.77 -12.52 -0.72
N THR A 122 -6.10 -13.35 0.27
CA THR A 122 -5.26 -14.44 0.76
C THR A 122 -6.11 -15.70 0.89
N ASN A 123 -5.47 -16.88 0.94
CA ASN A 123 -6.16 -18.17 1.07
C ASN A 123 -7.24 -18.38 -0.01
N ASP A 124 -6.93 -18.03 -1.26
CA ASP A 124 -7.80 -18.14 -2.44
C ASP A 124 -8.42 -19.53 -2.65
N LYS A 125 -7.71 -20.60 -2.23
CA LYS A 125 -8.21 -21.98 -2.20
C LYS A 125 -9.44 -22.21 -1.32
N MET A 126 -9.79 -21.30 -0.41
CA MET A 126 -11.04 -21.40 0.37
C MET A 126 -12.29 -21.22 -0.49
N TRP A 127 -12.13 -20.72 -1.72
CA TRP A 127 -13.21 -20.46 -2.66
C TRP A 127 -13.15 -21.30 -3.95
N GLY A 128 -12.29 -22.33 -3.97
CA GLY A 128 -12.07 -23.23 -5.11
C GLY A 128 -12.34 -24.69 -4.79
#